data_AF-A0A368LII9-F1
#
_entry.id   AF-A0A368LII9-F1
#
_cell.length_a   1.000
_cell.length_b   1.000
_cell.length_c   1.000
_cell.angle_alpha   90.00
_cell.angle_beta   90.00
_cell.angle_gamma   90.00
#
_symmetry.space_group_name_H-M   'P 1'
#
loop_
_entity.id
_entity.type
_entity.pdbx_description
1 polymer ?
#
loop_
_entity_poly.entity_id
_entity_poly.type
_entity_poly.pdbx_seq_one_letter_code
_entity_poly.pdbx_strand_id
1 'polypeptide(L)'
;MTDFVNPIIEQRADPHIYKHTDGYYYFTASVPEYDRIEIRRAKTIKELNTTSELINAWYKPDVGPYSDLIWAPELHFIDNAWYVYFAAAPSRDIVDGLFQHRMYAISNRNANPITDEWVFEGQVETGMDTFCLDATSFSHQGVNYYVWAQKQNDIQGNSNLYIAELETPTTLKTPPQLLTIPEFEWEQIGFWVNEGPSVIHRHGKFWMTYSASATDENYCMGLLYADEDSNLLDPASWHKSEQPVFRTNWDKKIYGPGHNSFTVDEEGHDLLVYHARDYTEIEGDPLWDPNRHTRIKRLEWDNGFPIFGDAI
;
A
#
# COMPACT_ATOMS: atom_id res chain seq x y z
N MET A 1 16.00 1.84 -22.50
CA MET A 1 15.68 2.35 -21.15
C MET A 1 14.45 3.20 -21.31
N THR A 2 13.36 2.76 -20.71
CA THR A 2 12.10 3.50 -20.72
C THR A 2 12.25 4.56 -19.62
N ASP A 3 12.77 5.74 -19.97
CA ASP A 3 12.87 6.83 -19.00
C ASP A 3 11.45 7.29 -18.62
N PHE A 4 11.10 7.10 -17.35
CA PHE A 4 9.90 7.65 -16.73
C PHE A 4 10.16 9.11 -16.39
N VAL A 5 9.23 10.00 -16.76
CA VAL A 5 9.26 11.39 -16.32
C VAL A 5 8.46 11.45 -15.04
N ASN A 6 9.13 11.67 -13.91
CA ASN A 6 8.49 11.80 -12.61
C ASN A 6 8.17 13.28 -12.29
N PRO A 7 7.11 13.56 -11.51
CA PRO A 7 6.12 12.59 -11.02
C PRO A 7 5.22 12.05 -12.15
N ILE A 8 4.77 10.81 -12.00
CA ILE A 8 3.88 10.14 -12.97
C ILE A 8 2.46 10.66 -12.84
N ILE A 9 1.97 10.82 -11.61
CA ILE A 9 0.66 11.42 -11.32
C ILE A 9 0.82 12.32 -10.10
N GLU A 10 0.47 13.60 -10.27
CA GLU A 10 0.48 14.57 -9.18
C GLU A 10 -0.67 14.32 -8.21
N GLN A 11 -0.45 14.73 -6.95
CA GLN A 11 -1.45 14.71 -5.87
C GLN A 11 -2.20 13.38 -5.73
N ARG A 12 -1.43 12.29 -5.73
CA ARG A 12 -1.89 10.94 -5.45
C ARG A 12 -0.87 10.32 -4.51
N ALA A 13 -1.33 10.01 -3.30
CA ALA A 13 -0.55 9.26 -2.32
C ALA A 13 -0.92 7.77 -2.41
N ASP A 14 -0.11 6.94 -1.76
CA ASP A 14 -0.36 5.51 -1.60
C ASP A 14 -0.67 4.80 -2.95
N PRO A 15 0.21 4.95 -3.97
CA PRO A 15 -0.10 4.54 -5.32
C PRO A 15 -0.04 3.03 -5.51
N HIS A 16 -1.09 2.46 -6.07
CA HIS A 16 -1.14 1.05 -6.45
C HIS A 16 -1.35 0.89 -7.96
N ILE A 17 -0.37 0.26 -8.64
CA ILE A 17 -0.48 -0.10 -10.07
C ILE A 17 -0.52 -1.61 -10.24
N TYR A 18 -1.64 -2.11 -10.76
CA TYR A 18 -1.82 -3.51 -11.10
C TYR A 18 -1.82 -3.71 -12.62
N LYS A 19 -0.87 -4.50 -13.14
CA LYS A 19 -0.86 -4.91 -14.55
C LYS A 19 -1.67 -6.18 -14.72
N HIS A 20 -2.79 -6.08 -15.42
CA HIS A 20 -3.69 -7.21 -15.63
C HIS A 20 -3.39 -7.98 -16.92
N THR A 21 -3.91 -9.20 -17.01
CA THR A 21 -3.74 -10.10 -18.16
C THR A 21 -4.46 -9.64 -19.42
N ASP A 22 -5.39 -8.69 -19.33
CA ASP A 22 -6.03 -8.06 -20.48
C ASP A 22 -5.14 -7.05 -21.22
N GLY A 23 -3.93 -6.82 -20.70
CA GLY A 23 -2.94 -5.91 -21.27
C GLY A 23 -3.06 -4.46 -20.82
N TYR A 24 -3.86 -4.19 -19.78
CA TYR A 24 -3.98 -2.87 -19.17
C TYR A 24 -3.28 -2.77 -17.81
N TYR A 25 -2.76 -1.58 -17.52
CA TYR A 25 -2.43 -1.13 -16.18
C TYR A 25 -3.66 -0.49 -15.56
N TYR A 26 -3.95 -0.86 -14.33
CA TYR A 26 -4.95 -0.24 -13.49
C TYR A 26 -4.27 0.51 -12.35
N PHE A 27 -4.69 1.73 -12.10
CA PHE A 27 -4.15 2.59 -11.05
C PHE A 27 -5.27 3.03 -10.11
N THR A 28 -4.97 2.98 -8.82
CA THR A 28 -5.74 3.61 -7.76
C THR A 28 -4.78 4.17 -6.70
N ALA A 29 -5.27 5.09 -5.88
CA ALA A 29 -4.47 5.83 -4.92
C ALA A 29 -5.38 6.59 -3.94
N SER A 30 -4.80 7.04 -2.84
CA SER A 30 -5.43 8.04 -1.98
C SER A 30 -5.56 9.38 -2.72
N VAL A 31 -6.78 9.87 -2.86
CA VAL A 31 -7.05 11.23 -3.34
C VAL A 31 -6.92 12.23 -2.19
N PRO A 32 -6.55 13.51 -2.45
CA PRO A 32 -6.32 14.48 -1.38
C PRO A 32 -7.54 14.76 -0.49
N GLU A 33 -8.75 14.60 -1.04
CA GLU A 33 -9.98 14.80 -0.28
C GLU A 33 -10.31 13.63 0.67
N TYR A 34 -9.67 12.45 0.47
CA TYR A 34 -9.93 11.19 1.17
C TYR A 34 -11.43 10.83 1.24
N ASP A 35 -12.15 10.99 0.12
CA ASP A 35 -13.61 10.86 0.07
C ASP A 35 -14.14 9.76 -0.85
N ARG A 36 -13.28 9.16 -1.66
CA ARG A 36 -13.66 8.21 -2.71
C ARG A 36 -12.51 7.30 -3.10
N ILE A 37 -12.86 6.25 -3.84
CA ILE A 37 -11.93 5.35 -4.51
C ILE A 37 -11.96 5.68 -6.00
N GLU A 38 -10.86 6.24 -6.51
CA GLU A 38 -10.66 6.51 -7.93
C GLU A 38 -9.94 5.33 -8.58
N ILE A 39 -10.42 4.86 -9.73
CA ILE A 39 -9.75 3.84 -10.54
C ILE A 39 -9.63 4.34 -11.96
N ARG A 40 -8.43 4.22 -12.54
CA ARG A 40 -8.18 4.50 -13.95
C ARG A 40 -7.37 3.40 -14.59
N ARG A 41 -7.45 3.27 -15.91
CA ARG A 41 -6.60 2.33 -16.64
C ARG A 41 -6.03 2.89 -17.93
N ALA A 42 -4.92 2.31 -18.37
CA ALA A 42 -4.31 2.60 -19.65
C ALA A 42 -3.46 1.41 -20.14
N LYS A 43 -3.07 1.40 -21.42
CA LYS A 43 -2.21 0.35 -21.99
C LYS A 43 -0.74 0.53 -21.63
N THR A 44 -0.35 1.77 -21.31
CA THR A 44 1.00 2.10 -20.87
C THR A 44 0.95 2.89 -19.56
N ILE A 45 2.01 2.79 -18.76
CA ILE A 45 2.10 3.51 -17.49
C ILE A 45 2.03 5.03 -17.70
N LYS A 46 2.67 5.53 -18.77
CA LYS A 46 2.70 6.96 -19.11
C LYS A 46 1.32 7.55 -19.39
N GLU A 47 0.41 6.73 -19.93
CA GLU A 47 -0.94 7.16 -20.28
C GLU A 47 -1.88 7.19 -19.06
N LEU A 48 -1.50 6.65 -17.89
CA LEU A 48 -2.33 6.67 -16.68
C LEU A 48 -2.66 8.09 -16.21
N ASN A 49 -1.79 9.07 -16.45
CA ASN A 49 -2.08 10.45 -16.06
C ASN A 49 -3.14 11.13 -16.95
N THR A 50 -3.22 10.73 -18.22
CA THR A 50 -4.02 11.43 -19.25
C THR A 50 -5.19 10.62 -19.79
N THR A 51 -5.36 9.37 -19.34
CA THR A 51 -6.44 8.49 -19.77
C THR A 51 -7.82 9.05 -19.41
N SER A 52 -8.79 8.86 -20.30
CA SER A 52 -10.20 9.14 -20.02
C SER A 52 -10.94 7.93 -19.43
N GLU A 53 -10.32 6.75 -19.38
CA GLU A 53 -10.87 5.56 -18.73
C GLU A 53 -10.63 5.64 -17.22
N LEU A 54 -11.40 6.52 -16.57
CA LEU A 54 -11.32 6.85 -15.15
C LEU A 54 -12.73 6.88 -14.55
N ILE A 55 -12.90 6.28 -13.38
CA ILE A 55 -14.15 6.28 -12.60
C ILE A 55 -13.86 6.60 -11.13
N ASN A 56 -14.89 7.07 -10.43
CA ASN A 56 -14.94 7.00 -8.98
C ASN A 56 -15.77 5.75 -8.63
N ALA A 57 -15.09 4.65 -8.33
CA ALA A 57 -15.69 3.34 -8.10
C ALA A 57 -16.59 3.32 -6.87
N TRP A 58 -16.28 4.14 -5.87
CA TRP A 58 -17.02 4.19 -4.61
C TRP A 58 -16.81 5.53 -3.90
N TYR A 59 -17.83 5.98 -3.16
CA TYR A 59 -17.79 7.19 -2.33
C TYR A 59 -18.15 6.85 -0.89
N LYS A 60 -17.52 7.55 0.06
CA LYS A 60 -17.88 7.45 1.47
C LYS A 60 -19.33 7.88 1.70
N PRO A 61 -20.09 7.23 2.60
CA PRO A 61 -21.35 7.78 3.09
C PRO A 61 -21.11 9.01 3.97
N ASP A 62 -22.17 9.75 4.26
CA ASP A 62 -22.11 10.94 5.13
C ASP A 62 -21.85 10.60 6.61
N VAL A 63 -22.30 9.42 7.06
CA VAL A 63 -22.19 8.95 8.45
C VAL A 63 -21.98 7.43 8.49
N GLY A 64 -21.41 6.93 9.59
CA GLY A 64 -21.27 5.51 9.85
C GLY A 64 -19.81 5.11 10.09
N PRO A 65 -19.50 3.80 10.16
CA PRO A 65 -18.16 3.33 10.53
C PRO A 65 -17.08 3.53 9.44
N TYR A 66 -17.47 3.90 8.23
CA TYR A 66 -16.61 4.09 7.05
C TYR A 66 -16.89 5.43 6.33
N SER A 67 -17.29 6.46 7.08
CA SER A 67 -17.74 7.76 6.54
C SER A 67 -16.68 8.85 6.47
N ASP A 68 -15.42 8.57 6.81
CA ASP A 68 -14.33 9.53 6.76
C ASP A 68 -13.00 8.87 6.39
N LEU A 69 -12.08 9.68 5.85
CA LEU A 69 -10.66 9.33 5.65
C LEU A 69 -10.47 8.04 4.82
N ILE A 70 -10.96 8.03 3.59
CA ILE A 70 -10.79 6.90 2.66
C ILE A 70 -9.35 6.84 2.18
N TRP A 71 -8.62 5.83 2.63
CA TRP A 71 -7.17 5.71 2.47
C TRP A 71 -6.75 4.45 1.72
N ALA A 72 -5.66 4.60 0.97
CA ALA A 72 -4.83 3.55 0.40
C ALA A 72 -5.61 2.42 -0.27
N PRO A 73 -6.43 2.72 -1.29
CA PRO A 73 -7.07 1.67 -2.06
C PRO A 73 -6.03 0.83 -2.82
N GLU A 74 -6.13 -0.50 -2.78
CA GLU A 74 -5.38 -1.41 -3.64
C GLU A 74 -6.33 -2.28 -4.46
N LEU A 75 -6.13 -2.34 -5.77
CA LEU A 75 -6.94 -3.13 -6.70
C LEU A 75 -6.31 -4.49 -7.00
N HIS A 76 -7.00 -5.56 -6.63
CA HIS A 76 -6.59 -6.95 -6.83
C HIS A 76 -7.58 -7.71 -7.71
N PHE A 77 -7.10 -8.74 -8.41
CA PHE A 77 -7.96 -9.68 -9.14
C PHE A 77 -7.84 -11.08 -8.52
N ILE A 78 -8.86 -11.48 -7.75
CA ILE A 78 -8.85 -12.68 -6.91
C ILE A 78 -10.13 -13.48 -7.23
N ASP A 79 -10.01 -14.79 -7.41
CA ASP A 79 -11.14 -15.69 -7.68
C ASP A 79 -12.07 -15.20 -8.81
N ASN A 80 -11.46 -14.70 -9.89
CA ASN A 80 -12.14 -14.19 -11.08
C ASN A 80 -13.09 -13.00 -10.81
N ALA A 81 -12.74 -12.16 -9.83
CA ALA A 81 -13.39 -10.89 -9.56
C ALA A 81 -12.35 -9.83 -9.13
N TRP A 82 -12.69 -8.57 -9.35
CA TRP A 82 -11.93 -7.43 -8.86
C TRP A 82 -12.31 -7.14 -7.42
N TYR A 83 -11.32 -6.90 -6.58
CA TYR A 83 -11.48 -6.41 -5.21
C TYR A 83 -10.64 -5.17 -5.02
N VAL A 84 -11.20 -4.15 -4.38
CA VAL A 84 -10.39 -3.05 -3.83
C VAL A 84 -10.40 -3.15 -2.33
N TYR A 85 -9.22 -3.31 -1.72
CA TYR A 85 -9.02 -3.16 -0.29
C TYR A 85 -8.72 -1.70 0.03
N PHE A 86 -9.31 -1.16 1.09
CA PHE A 86 -9.08 0.22 1.51
C PHE A 86 -9.33 0.38 3.00
N ALA A 87 -8.90 1.50 3.58
CA ALA A 87 -9.20 1.83 4.96
C ALA A 87 -10.18 3.02 5.04
N ALA A 88 -11.04 3.01 6.06
CA ALA A 88 -11.95 4.12 6.35
C ALA A 88 -12.18 4.23 7.86
N ALA A 89 -12.50 5.43 8.32
CA ALA A 89 -12.80 5.73 9.72
C ALA A 89 -14.24 6.23 9.91
N PRO A 90 -14.78 6.16 11.14
CA PRO A 90 -16.07 6.76 11.46
C PRO A 90 -16.04 8.29 11.52
N SER A 91 -14.90 8.87 11.85
CA SER A 91 -14.69 10.32 11.91
C SER A 91 -13.20 10.65 11.79
N ARG A 92 -12.89 11.94 11.76
CA ARG A 92 -11.51 12.46 11.81
C ARG A 92 -10.95 12.59 13.23
N ASP A 93 -11.72 12.18 14.25
CA ASP A 93 -11.32 12.35 15.64
C ASP A 93 -10.19 11.38 16.00
N ILE A 94 -9.25 11.89 16.78
CA ILE A 94 -8.15 11.11 17.34
C ILE A 94 -8.59 10.54 18.69
N VAL A 95 -8.59 9.21 18.80
CA VAL A 95 -8.91 8.47 20.03
C VAL A 95 -7.68 7.71 20.48
N ASP A 96 -7.29 7.89 21.73
CA ASP A 96 -6.07 7.29 22.31
C ASP A 96 -4.80 7.56 21.48
N GLY A 97 -4.74 8.75 20.85
CA GLY A 97 -3.61 9.18 20.04
C GLY A 97 -3.57 8.63 18.61
N LEU A 98 -4.63 7.94 18.16
CA LEU A 98 -4.72 7.33 16.83
C LEU A 98 -6.00 7.70 16.09
N PHE A 99 -5.95 7.61 14.77
CA PHE A 99 -7.17 7.52 13.96
C PHE A 99 -7.91 6.20 14.23
N GLN A 100 -9.17 6.14 13.80
CA GLN A 100 -10.08 5.04 14.13
C GLN A 100 -10.34 4.09 12.94
N HIS A 101 -9.44 4.07 11.95
CA HIS A 101 -9.61 3.27 10.73
C HIS A 101 -9.86 1.79 10.98
N ARG A 102 -10.69 1.22 10.10
CA ARG A 102 -10.79 -0.21 9.85
C ARG A 102 -10.59 -0.50 8.36
N MET A 103 -10.32 -1.76 8.03
CA MET A 103 -10.14 -2.23 6.66
C MET A 103 -11.48 -2.68 6.06
N TYR A 104 -11.73 -2.31 4.81
CA TYR A 104 -12.94 -2.60 4.06
C TYR A 104 -12.61 -3.08 2.65
N ALA A 105 -13.62 -3.64 1.98
CA ALA A 105 -13.50 -4.02 0.58
C ALA A 105 -14.71 -3.59 -0.26
N ILE A 106 -14.47 -3.32 -1.53
CA ILE A 106 -15.49 -3.32 -2.59
C ILE A 106 -15.13 -4.36 -3.65
N SER A 107 -16.12 -4.91 -4.36
CA SER A 107 -15.90 -5.87 -5.44
C SER A 107 -16.61 -5.52 -6.74
N ASN A 108 -16.08 -6.03 -7.86
CA ASN A 108 -16.69 -5.91 -9.19
C ASN A 108 -16.41 -7.19 -10.00
N ARG A 109 -17.46 -7.76 -10.59
CA ARG A 109 -17.37 -9.02 -11.37
C ARG A 109 -17.31 -8.80 -12.88
N ASN A 110 -17.36 -7.55 -13.34
CA ASN A 110 -17.18 -7.23 -14.75
C ASN A 110 -15.75 -7.53 -15.19
N ALA A 111 -15.59 -7.96 -16.43
CA ALA A 111 -14.27 -8.16 -17.02
C ALA A 111 -13.45 -6.86 -17.04
N ASN A 112 -14.12 -5.73 -17.34
CA ASN A 112 -13.56 -4.40 -17.21
C ASN A 112 -14.13 -3.72 -15.95
N PRO A 113 -13.31 -3.41 -14.93
CA PRO A 113 -13.77 -2.80 -13.68
C PRO A 113 -14.00 -1.28 -13.79
N ILE A 114 -13.77 -0.66 -14.97
CA ILE A 114 -14.10 0.74 -15.24
C ILE A 114 -15.61 0.88 -15.51
N THR A 115 -16.40 0.59 -14.49
CA THR A 115 -17.87 0.73 -14.41
C THR A 115 -18.27 1.22 -13.01
N ASP A 116 -19.49 1.72 -12.87
CA ASP A 116 -20.08 2.14 -11.58
C ASP A 116 -20.71 0.98 -10.79
N GLU A 117 -20.55 -0.26 -11.24
CA GLU A 117 -21.18 -1.47 -10.68
C GLU A 117 -20.34 -2.13 -9.57
N TRP A 118 -19.94 -1.36 -8.56
CA TRP A 118 -19.18 -1.85 -7.41
C TRP A 118 -20.07 -2.23 -6.22
N VAL A 119 -19.79 -3.37 -5.59
CA VAL A 119 -20.49 -3.87 -4.41
C VAL A 119 -19.64 -3.58 -3.17
N PHE A 120 -20.23 -2.99 -2.13
CA PHE A 120 -19.56 -2.86 -0.84
C PHE A 120 -19.64 -4.17 -0.06
N GLU A 121 -18.48 -4.78 0.18
CA GLU A 121 -18.36 -6.09 0.84
C GLU A 121 -18.31 -5.99 2.37
N GLY A 122 -18.15 -4.78 2.91
CA GLY A 122 -18.07 -4.54 4.35
C GLY A 122 -16.64 -4.61 4.88
N GLN A 123 -16.54 -4.75 6.20
CA GLN A 123 -15.28 -4.73 6.94
C GLN A 123 -14.57 -6.09 6.85
N VAL A 124 -13.25 -6.09 6.70
CA VAL A 124 -12.42 -7.27 6.89
C VAL A 124 -12.07 -7.36 8.38
N GLU A 125 -12.74 -8.26 9.11
CA GLU A 125 -12.54 -8.41 10.55
C GLU A 125 -11.29 -9.22 10.88
N THR A 126 -10.47 -8.69 11.80
CA THR A 126 -9.22 -9.33 12.25
C THR A 126 -9.35 -10.05 13.60
N GLY A 127 -10.48 -9.88 14.28
CA GLY A 127 -10.68 -10.30 15.68
C GLY A 127 -10.10 -9.32 16.71
N MET A 128 -9.43 -8.24 16.27
CA MET A 128 -8.95 -7.15 17.11
C MET A 128 -9.64 -5.84 16.71
N ASP A 129 -10.34 -5.19 17.65
CA ASP A 129 -11.03 -3.92 17.41
C ASP A 129 -10.11 -2.72 17.70
N THR A 130 -9.14 -2.51 16.82
CA THR A 130 -8.12 -1.46 16.91
C THR A 130 -7.89 -0.83 15.53
N PHE A 131 -7.18 0.30 15.50
CA PHE A 131 -6.75 0.96 14.26
C PHE A 131 -6.10 -0.04 13.29
N CYS A 132 -6.65 -0.20 12.09
CA CYS A 132 -6.07 -1.01 11.02
C CYS A 132 -6.31 -0.42 9.63
N LEU A 133 -5.34 -0.59 8.74
CA LEU A 133 -5.27 0.01 7.42
C LEU A 133 -4.28 -0.73 6.50
N ASP A 134 -4.13 -0.21 5.29
CA ASP A 134 -3.07 -0.55 4.33
C ASP A 134 -3.00 -2.05 4.02
N ALA A 135 -4.16 -2.62 3.74
CA ALA A 135 -4.25 -4.02 3.38
C ALA A 135 -3.77 -4.26 1.95
N THR A 136 -2.87 -5.21 1.80
CA THR A 136 -2.47 -5.81 0.52
C THR A 136 -2.75 -7.32 0.53
N SER A 137 -2.70 -7.92 -0.65
CA SER A 137 -2.90 -9.36 -0.82
C SER A 137 -1.92 -9.94 -1.83
N PHE A 138 -1.51 -11.18 -1.61
CA PHE A 138 -0.74 -11.95 -2.58
C PHE A 138 -1.09 -13.45 -2.50
N SER A 139 -0.81 -14.20 -3.57
CA SER A 139 -1.11 -15.63 -3.63
C SER A 139 0.18 -16.45 -3.73
N HIS A 140 0.23 -17.59 -3.05
CA HIS A 140 1.30 -18.58 -3.19
C HIS A 140 0.76 -19.99 -3.03
N GLN A 141 1.14 -20.91 -3.93
CA GLN A 141 0.73 -22.33 -3.88
C GLN A 141 -0.78 -22.57 -3.69
N GLY A 142 -1.61 -21.71 -4.31
CA GLY A 142 -3.07 -21.79 -4.21
C GLY A 142 -3.67 -21.24 -2.92
N VAL A 143 -2.86 -20.60 -2.08
CA VAL A 143 -3.27 -19.91 -0.85
C VAL A 143 -3.23 -18.40 -1.09
N ASN A 144 -4.27 -17.69 -0.66
CA ASN A 144 -4.31 -16.23 -0.67
C ASN A 144 -3.95 -15.72 0.72
N TYR A 145 -3.00 -14.79 0.80
CA TYR A 145 -2.54 -14.16 2.03
C TYR A 145 -2.96 -12.71 2.05
N TYR A 146 -3.39 -12.25 3.22
CA TYR A 146 -3.71 -10.86 3.52
C TYR A 146 -2.64 -10.31 4.45
N VAL A 147 -2.10 -9.14 4.11
CA VAL A 147 -1.07 -8.46 4.89
C VAL A 147 -1.53 -7.03 5.15
N TRP A 148 -1.40 -6.54 6.37
CA TRP A 148 -1.92 -5.23 6.73
C TRP A 148 -1.20 -4.61 7.91
N ALA A 149 -1.47 -3.34 8.16
CA ALA A 149 -0.99 -2.60 9.31
C ALA A 149 -2.07 -2.51 10.40
N GLN A 150 -1.74 -2.83 11.65
CA GLN A 150 -2.70 -2.76 12.76
C GLN A 150 -2.06 -2.45 14.12
N LYS A 151 -2.76 -1.66 14.93
CA LYS A 151 -2.42 -1.40 16.34
C LYS A 151 -2.67 -2.63 17.20
N GLN A 152 -1.71 -2.98 18.07
CA GLN A 152 -1.93 -3.87 19.21
C GLN A 152 -1.75 -3.08 20.51
N ASN A 153 -2.67 -3.22 21.46
CA ASN A 153 -2.72 -2.35 22.65
C ASN A 153 -1.54 -2.55 23.62
N ASP A 154 -1.01 -3.77 23.70
CA ASP A 154 0.12 -4.16 24.54
C ASP A 154 1.48 -4.01 23.85
N ILE A 155 1.51 -3.59 22.58
CA ILE A 155 2.73 -3.26 21.83
C ILE A 155 2.82 -1.73 21.71
N GLN A 156 3.97 -1.16 22.06
CA GLN A 156 4.21 0.28 21.91
C GLN A 156 4.20 0.67 20.43
N GLY A 157 3.63 1.85 20.14
CA GLY A 157 3.59 2.45 18.81
C GLY A 157 2.21 2.46 18.18
N ASN A 158 2.14 2.92 16.93
CA ASN A 158 0.91 3.22 16.21
C ASN A 158 0.38 2.00 15.47
N SER A 159 1.24 1.29 14.74
CA SER A 159 0.87 0.14 13.91
C SER A 159 2.05 -0.83 13.74
N ASN A 160 1.70 -2.09 13.53
CA ASN A 160 2.60 -3.21 13.27
C ASN A 160 2.09 -3.95 12.03
N LEU A 161 2.93 -4.79 11.40
CA LEU A 161 2.46 -5.60 10.27
C LEU A 161 2.03 -6.99 10.69
N TYR A 162 0.94 -7.45 10.08
CA TYR A 162 0.39 -8.79 10.27
C TYR A 162 0.20 -9.50 8.95
N ILE A 163 0.18 -10.83 9.00
CA ILE A 163 -0.21 -11.70 7.90
C ILE A 163 -1.26 -12.72 8.37
N ALA A 164 -2.18 -13.08 7.48
CA ALA A 164 -3.14 -14.17 7.66
C ALA A 164 -3.49 -14.82 6.31
N GLU A 165 -3.91 -16.08 6.33
CA GLU A 165 -4.54 -16.73 5.18
C GLU A 165 -5.99 -16.25 5.02
N LEU A 166 -6.45 -16.09 3.78
CA LEU A 166 -7.83 -15.76 3.42
C LEU A 166 -8.64 -17.02 3.14
N GLU A 167 -9.85 -17.10 3.71
CA GLU A 167 -10.87 -18.11 3.37
C GLU A 167 -11.69 -17.66 2.15
N THR A 168 -12.02 -16.36 2.14
CA THR A 168 -12.58 -15.65 0.99
C THR A 168 -11.78 -14.37 0.80
N PRO A 169 -11.90 -13.65 -0.33
CA PRO A 169 -11.19 -12.38 -0.52
C PRO A 169 -11.45 -11.33 0.56
N THR A 170 -12.45 -11.49 1.43
CA THR A 170 -12.79 -10.54 2.50
C THR A 170 -12.90 -11.17 3.89
N THR A 171 -12.54 -12.45 4.04
CA THR A 171 -12.63 -13.18 5.33
C THR A 171 -11.32 -13.87 5.63
N LEU A 172 -10.72 -13.56 6.78
CA LEU A 172 -9.53 -14.27 7.26
C LEU A 172 -9.88 -15.69 7.69
N LYS A 173 -9.06 -16.65 7.27
CA LYS A 173 -9.13 -18.06 7.69
C LYS A 173 -8.34 -18.32 8.96
N THR A 174 -7.21 -17.64 9.12
CA THR A 174 -6.29 -17.83 10.26
C THR A 174 -6.25 -16.58 11.14
N PRO A 175 -5.91 -16.72 12.43
CA PRO A 175 -5.61 -15.58 13.28
C PRO A 175 -4.43 -14.75 12.73
N PRO A 176 -4.42 -13.42 12.94
CA PRO A 176 -3.29 -12.56 12.60
C PRO A 176 -1.97 -13.05 13.18
N GLN A 177 -0.92 -13.08 12.36
CA GLN A 177 0.46 -13.37 12.77
C GLN A 177 1.29 -12.09 12.68
N LEU A 178 1.84 -11.62 13.79
CA LEU A 178 2.66 -10.41 13.86
C LEU A 178 4.02 -10.64 13.19
N LEU A 179 4.34 -9.86 12.15
CA LEU A 179 5.58 -9.98 11.39
C LEU A 179 6.66 -8.98 11.83
N THR A 180 6.29 -7.73 12.05
CA THR A 180 7.23 -6.67 12.46
C THR A 180 6.54 -5.62 13.30
N ILE A 181 7.29 -5.08 14.26
CA ILE A 181 6.95 -3.91 15.06
C ILE A 181 7.97 -2.79 14.77
N PRO A 182 7.61 -1.51 14.93
CA PRO A 182 8.57 -0.41 14.82
C PRO A 182 9.55 -0.44 16.00
N GLU A 183 10.80 -0.84 15.77
CA GLU A 183 11.80 -1.07 16.83
C GLU A 183 13.14 -0.38 16.57
N PHE A 184 13.48 -0.11 15.31
CA PHE A 184 14.67 0.63 14.95
C PHE A 184 14.43 2.14 15.04
N GLU A 185 15.48 2.92 15.33
CA GLU A 185 15.37 4.38 15.49
C GLU A 185 14.75 5.05 14.25
N TRP A 186 15.06 4.56 13.05
CA TRP A 186 14.53 5.08 11.79
C TRP A 186 13.04 4.76 11.57
N GLU A 187 12.45 3.84 12.35
CA GLU A 187 11.02 3.49 12.31
C GLU A 187 10.16 4.31 13.28
N GLN A 188 10.81 5.14 14.11
CA GLN A 188 10.22 5.75 15.30
C GLN A 188 10.29 7.29 15.30
N ILE A 189 10.62 7.90 14.17
CA ILE A 189 10.77 9.35 14.06
C ILE A 189 9.38 9.98 13.86
N GLY A 190 8.97 10.81 14.83
CA GLY A 190 7.63 11.39 14.89
C GLY A 190 6.60 10.41 15.45
N PHE A 191 6.34 9.31 14.72
CA PHE A 191 5.47 8.21 15.13
C PHE A 191 6.17 6.86 15.01
N TRP A 192 5.73 5.88 15.78
CA TRP A 192 6.28 4.53 15.77
C TRP A 192 5.41 3.68 14.85
N VAL A 193 5.79 3.57 13.60
CA VAL A 193 4.91 3.08 12.52
C VAL A 193 5.61 1.97 11.73
N ASN A 194 4.90 0.87 11.50
CA ASN A 194 5.10 0.01 10.34
C ASN A 194 3.76 -0.06 9.59
N GLU A 195 3.70 0.45 8.37
CA GLU A 195 2.48 0.53 7.54
C GLU A 195 2.77 0.33 6.05
N GLY A 196 1.77 0.46 5.17
CA GLY A 196 1.94 0.34 3.72
C GLY A 196 2.72 -0.91 3.25
N PRO A 197 2.36 -2.14 3.69
CA PRO A 197 3.04 -3.35 3.22
C PRO A 197 2.82 -3.56 1.72
N SER A 198 3.87 -3.98 1.01
CA SER A 198 3.77 -4.37 -0.39
C SER A 198 4.68 -5.55 -0.71
N VAL A 199 4.18 -6.52 -1.48
CA VAL A 199 4.86 -7.80 -1.68
C VAL A 199 5.23 -8.02 -3.14
N ILE A 200 6.46 -8.45 -3.39
CA ILE A 200 6.91 -8.95 -4.69
C ILE A 200 7.57 -10.32 -4.54
N HIS A 201 7.16 -11.26 -5.39
CA HIS A 201 7.70 -12.62 -5.45
C HIS A 201 8.75 -12.74 -6.55
N ARG A 202 10.03 -12.85 -6.18
CA ARG A 202 11.15 -12.95 -7.13
C ARG A 202 12.27 -13.78 -6.53
N HIS A 203 12.98 -14.49 -7.39
CA HIS A 203 14.20 -15.23 -7.04
C HIS A 203 14.01 -16.21 -5.86
N GLY A 204 12.86 -16.89 -5.82
CA GLY A 204 12.54 -17.88 -4.79
C GLY A 204 12.20 -17.30 -3.41
N LYS A 205 11.93 -15.99 -3.33
CA LYS A 205 11.61 -15.29 -2.10
C LYS A 205 10.42 -14.36 -2.25
N PHE A 206 9.73 -14.15 -1.14
CA PHE A 206 8.83 -13.02 -0.95
C PHE A 206 9.63 -11.87 -0.37
N TRP A 207 9.58 -10.73 -1.04
CA TRP A 207 10.14 -9.46 -0.59
C TRP A 207 8.97 -8.57 -0.22
N MET A 208 8.81 -8.28 1.07
CA MET A 208 7.75 -7.43 1.59
C MET A 208 8.35 -6.13 2.07
N THR A 209 8.17 -5.05 1.30
CA THR A 209 8.47 -3.72 1.78
C THR A 209 7.37 -3.21 2.68
N TYR A 210 7.70 -2.25 3.52
CA TYR A 210 6.75 -1.51 4.35
C TYR A 210 7.31 -0.12 4.60
N SER A 211 6.46 0.80 5.04
CA SER A 211 6.87 2.16 5.36
C SER A 211 6.88 2.41 6.86
N ALA A 212 7.72 3.34 7.31
CA ALA A 212 7.92 3.61 8.73
C ALA A 212 8.14 5.10 9.02
N SER A 213 8.07 5.47 10.30
CA SER A 213 8.08 6.85 10.80
C SER A 213 6.88 7.70 10.33
N ALA A 214 6.86 8.99 10.70
CA ALA A 214 5.84 9.93 10.26
C ALA A 214 5.88 10.17 8.75
N THR A 215 4.73 10.55 8.16
CA THR A 215 4.57 10.84 6.72
C THR A 215 5.15 12.21 6.30
N ASP A 216 6.25 12.62 6.92
CA ASP A 216 7.07 13.80 6.60
C ASP A 216 8.38 13.36 5.90
N GLU A 217 9.45 14.16 5.93
CA GLU A 217 10.73 13.81 5.33
C GLU A 217 11.43 12.59 5.95
N ASN A 218 10.95 12.10 7.10
CA ASN A 218 11.48 10.92 7.78
C ASN A 218 10.86 9.62 7.26
N TYR A 219 9.77 9.70 6.51
CA TYR A 219 9.11 8.54 5.91
C TYR A 219 10.09 7.78 5.02
N CYS A 220 10.19 6.48 5.25
CA CYS A 220 11.12 5.61 4.53
C CYS A 220 10.62 4.18 4.52
N MET A 221 11.24 3.34 3.69
CA MET A 221 10.84 1.95 3.51
C MET A 221 11.80 0.98 4.19
N GLY A 222 11.23 0.07 4.97
CA GLY A 222 11.87 -1.17 5.42
C GLY A 222 11.63 -2.34 4.47
N LEU A 223 12.20 -3.49 4.82
CA LEU A 223 12.07 -4.73 4.06
C LEU A 223 12.03 -5.93 5.01
N LEU A 224 11.04 -6.80 4.81
CA LEU A 224 11.03 -8.18 5.26
C LEU A 224 11.26 -9.10 4.07
N TYR A 225 11.91 -10.25 4.28
CA TYR A 225 11.95 -11.29 3.26
C TYR A 225 11.87 -12.71 3.84
N ALA A 226 11.22 -13.60 3.10
CA ALA A 226 11.07 -15.01 3.44
C ALA A 226 11.31 -15.89 2.21
N ASP A 227 11.84 -17.09 2.42
CA ASP A 227 11.92 -18.12 1.37
C ASP A 227 10.51 -18.55 0.96
N GLU A 228 10.28 -18.75 -0.35
CA GLU A 228 8.95 -19.10 -0.86
C GLU A 228 8.41 -20.42 -0.30
N ASP A 229 9.31 -21.37 -0.02
CA ASP A 229 8.97 -22.69 0.54
C ASP A 229 8.88 -22.71 2.09
N SER A 230 9.07 -21.55 2.74
CA SER A 230 8.96 -21.44 4.20
C SER A 230 7.50 -21.35 4.66
N ASN A 231 7.26 -21.49 5.97
CA ASN A 231 5.95 -21.22 6.53
C ASN A 231 5.76 -19.69 6.64
N LEU A 232 5.06 -19.10 5.67
CA LEU A 232 4.84 -17.64 5.62
C LEU A 232 4.00 -17.11 6.79
N LEU A 233 3.25 -17.97 7.49
CA LEU A 233 2.52 -17.62 8.72
C LEU A 233 3.38 -17.73 9.98
N ASP A 234 4.62 -18.22 9.90
CA ASP A 234 5.55 -18.22 11.02
C ASP A 234 6.41 -16.95 10.96
N PRO A 235 6.32 -16.03 11.92
CA PRO A 235 7.15 -14.82 11.96
C PRO A 235 8.65 -15.13 11.91
N ALA A 236 9.09 -16.30 12.40
CA ALA A 236 10.49 -16.71 12.37
C ALA A 236 11.02 -17.00 10.94
N SER A 237 10.12 -17.15 9.95
CA SER A 237 10.48 -17.29 8.53
C SER A 237 10.88 -15.96 7.88
N TRP A 238 10.54 -14.83 8.51
CA TRP A 238 10.74 -13.50 7.94
C TRP A 238 11.98 -12.83 8.52
N HIS A 239 12.84 -12.34 7.63
CA HIS A 239 14.04 -11.60 7.96
C HIS A 239 13.83 -10.11 7.75
N LYS A 240 13.95 -9.32 8.83
CA LYS A 240 13.85 -7.85 8.78
C LYS A 240 15.19 -7.21 8.46
N SER A 241 15.21 -6.26 7.53
CA SER A 241 16.37 -5.39 7.27
C SER A 241 16.59 -4.45 8.45
N GLU A 242 17.83 -4.37 8.94
CA GLU A 242 18.21 -3.47 10.05
C GLU A 242 18.25 -1.99 9.64
N GLN A 243 18.31 -1.72 8.34
CA GLN A 243 18.41 -0.37 7.77
C GLN A 243 17.29 -0.14 6.74
N PRO A 244 16.83 1.11 6.56
CA PRO A 244 15.86 1.42 5.52
C PRO A 244 16.45 1.13 4.15
N VAL A 245 15.67 0.49 3.28
CA VAL A 245 16.06 0.13 1.92
C VAL A 245 15.79 1.26 0.91
N PHE A 246 14.91 2.20 1.26
CA PHE A 246 14.58 3.36 0.44
C PHE A 246 14.21 4.54 1.35
N ARG A 247 14.75 5.73 1.09
CA ARG A 247 14.62 6.89 1.98
C ARG A 247 14.80 8.20 1.24
N THR A 248 14.55 9.30 1.96
CA THR A 248 14.78 10.67 1.49
C THR A 248 16.12 10.84 0.77
N ASN A 249 16.05 11.48 -0.40
CA ASN A 249 17.19 11.94 -1.17
C ASN A 249 17.27 13.47 -1.13
N TRP A 250 18.11 13.98 -0.24
CA TRP A 250 18.32 15.42 -0.05
C TRP A 250 18.88 16.12 -1.30
N ASP A 251 19.79 15.47 -2.04
CA ASP A 251 20.41 16.07 -3.24
C ASP A 251 19.40 16.26 -4.37
N LYS A 252 18.49 15.29 -4.54
CA LYS A 252 17.40 15.36 -5.53
C LYS A 252 16.14 16.05 -5.00
N LYS A 253 16.13 16.45 -3.72
CA LYS A 253 14.99 17.04 -3.03
C LYS A 253 13.74 16.16 -3.06
N ILE A 254 13.93 14.85 -2.90
CA ILE A 254 12.83 13.89 -2.81
C ILE A 254 12.71 13.44 -1.35
N TYR A 255 11.63 13.81 -0.69
CA TYR A 255 11.46 13.67 0.75
C TYR A 255 10.33 12.71 1.08
N GLY A 256 10.56 11.87 2.08
CA GLY A 256 9.57 10.95 2.61
C GLY A 256 9.06 9.91 1.62
N PRO A 257 9.92 9.19 0.85
CA PRO A 257 9.43 8.20 -0.09
C PRO A 257 8.88 6.96 0.63
N GLY A 258 7.65 6.56 0.30
CA GLY A 258 7.04 5.38 0.90
C GLY A 258 5.68 5.02 0.32
N HIS A 259 4.96 4.20 1.09
CA HIS A 259 3.73 3.47 0.76
C HIS A 259 3.76 3.00 -0.69
N ASN A 260 4.69 2.07 -0.97
CA ASN A 260 4.97 1.66 -2.32
C ASN A 260 4.01 0.56 -2.79
N SER A 261 3.96 0.38 -4.11
CA SER A 261 3.53 -0.86 -4.73
C SER A 261 4.60 -1.38 -5.69
N PHE A 262 4.42 -2.61 -6.16
CA PHE A 262 5.24 -3.17 -7.23
C PHE A 262 4.40 -3.43 -8.48
N THR A 263 5.01 -3.22 -9.65
CA THR A 263 4.42 -3.59 -10.94
C THR A 263 5.54 -3.95 -11.92
N VAL A 264 5.23 -4.13 -13.20
CA VAL A 264 6.25 -4.34 -14.24
C VAL A 264 6.07 -3.36 -15.40
N ASP A 265 7.14 -2.98 -16.08
CA ASP A 265 7.06 -2.18 -17.31
C ASP A 265 6.48 -2.99 -18.49
N GLU A 266 6.27 -2.34 -19.62
CA GLU A 266 5.76 -2.96 -20.85
C GLU A 266 6.66 -4.10 -21.34
N GLU A 267 7.95 -4.05 -21.02
CA GLU A 267 8.94 -5.08 -21.33
C GLU A 267 9.08 -6.18 -20.25
N GLY A 268 8.38 -6.04 -19.12
CA GLY A 268 8.36 -7.03 -18.04
C GLY A 268 9.41 -6.84 -16.94
N HIS A 269 10.09 -5.69 -16.87
CA HIS A 269 11.03 -5.39 -15.79
C HIS A 269 10.29 -4.86 -14.56
N ASP A 270 10.73 -5.25 -13.36
CA ASP A 270 10.11 -4.83 -12.11
C ASP A 270 10.24 -3.32 -11.87
N LEU A 271 9.16 -2.73 -11.41
CA LEU A 271 9.04 -1.32 -11.08
C LEU A 271 8.66 -1.14 -9.62
N LEU A 272 9.30 -0.17 -8.98
CA LEU A 272 8.90 0.41 -7.72
C LEU A 272 8.00 1.61 -8.00
N VAL A 273 6.77 1.58 -7.51
CA VAL A 273 5.80 2.67 -7.54
C VAL A 273 5.69 3.21 -6.12
N TYR A 274 5.83 4.51 -5.88
CA TYR A 274 5.82 5.08 -4.52
C TYR A 274 5.33 6.52 -4.55
N HIS A 275 5.00 7.09 -3.40
CA HIS A 275 4.81 8.54 -3.30
C HIS A 275 6.01 9.20 -2.61
N ALA A 276 6.24 10.49 -2.90
CA ALA A 276 7.14 11.34 -2.13
C ALA A 276 6.73 12.82 -2.28
N ARG A 277 7.32 13.71 -1.48
CA ARG A 277 7.23 15.17 -1.65
C ARG A 277 8.51 15.75 -2.25
N ASP A 278 8.38 16.94 -2.83
CA ASP A 278 9.51 17.69 -3.39
C ASP A 278 10.01 18.82 -2.43
N TYR A 279 9.48 18.89 -1.21
CA TYR A 279 9.84 19.83 -0.14
C TYR A 279 9.62 19.23 1.27
N THR A 280 10.22 19.84 2.29
CA THR A 280 10.11 19.43 3.71
C THR A 280 9.25 20.37 4.56
N GLU A 281 9.19 21.66 4.20
CA GLU A 281 8.44 22.66 4.96
C GLU A 281 6.93 22.48 4.73
N ILE A 282 6.25 21.79 5.65
CA ILE A 282 4.81 21.57 5.63
C ILE A 282 4.15 22.49 6.66
N GLU A 283 3.19 23.31 6.23
CA GLU A 283 2.37 24.10 7.15
C GLU A 283 1.16 23.28 7.64
N GLY A 284 1.14 22.97 8.94
CA GLY A 284 0.05 22.22 9.57
C GLY A 284 0.31 20.71 9.61
N ASP A 285 -0.76 19.92 9.64
CA ASP A 285 -0.68 18.45 9.68
C ASP A 285 -0.39 17.91 8.26
N PRO A 286 0.74 17.18 8.05
CA PRO A 286 1.14 16.63 6.75
C PRO A 286 0.08 15.79 6.03
N LEU A 287 -0.86 15.20 6.76
CA LEU A 287 -1.97 14.46 6.16
C LEU A 287 -2.80 15.32 5.19
N TRP A 288 -2.92 16.62 5.46
CA TRP A 288 -3.73 17.56 4.68
C TRP A 288 -2.95 18.32 3.61
N ASP A 289 -1.63 18.12 3.55
CA ASP A 289 -0.81 18.58 2.44
C ASP A 289 -1.03 17.65 1.23
N PRO A 290 -1.59 18.14 0.11
CA PRO A 290 -1.99 17.30 -1.00
C PRO A 290 -0.82 16.88 -1.89
N ASN A 291 0.41 17.35 -1.63
CA ASN A 291 1.51 17.30 -2.60
C ASN A 291 2.44 16.09 -2.41
N ARG A 292 1.89 14.98 -1.94
CA ARG A 292 2.49 13.66 -2.18
C ARG A 292 2.20 13.27 -3.63
N HIS A 293 3.24 12.94 -4.38
CA HIS A 293 3.15 12.67 -5.82
C HIS A 293 3.58 11.24 -6.12
N THR A 294 2.82 10.55 -6.97
CA THR A 294 3.16 9.22 -7.46
C THR A 294 4.39 9.29 -8.34
N ARG A 295 5.39 8.47 -8.02
CA ARG A 295 6.67 8.32 -8.71
C ARG A 295 6.92 6.85 -9.02
N ILE A 296 7.69 6.62 -10.08
CA ILE A 296 8.05 5.28 -10.54
C ILE A 296 9.54 5.24 -10.86
N LYS A 297 10.16 4.12 -10.51
CA LYS A 297 11.50 3.77 -10.97
C LYS A 297 11.62 2.28 -11.22
N ARG A 298 12.60 1.89 -12.03
CA ARG A 298 12.97 0.48 -12.17
C ARG A 298 13.57 -0.04 -10.86
N LEU A 299 13.18 -1.25 -10.48
CA LEU A 299 13.79 -2.03 -9.42
C LEU A 299 14.84 -2.96 -10.06
N GLU A 300 16.08 -2.81 -9.63
CA GLU A 300 17.18 -3.65 -10.11
C GLU A 300 17.41 -4.82 -9.14
N TRP A 301 18.12 -5.85 -9.61
CA TRP A 301 18.41 -7.04 -8.82
C TRP A 301 19.90 -7.38 -8.88
N ASP A 302 20.53 -7.64 -7.74
CA ASP A 302 21.91 -8.13 -7.65
C ASP A 302 21.96 -9.41 -6.82
N ASN A 303 22.46 -10.49 -7.40
CA ASN A 303 22.52 -11.82 -6.78
C ASN A 303 21.19 -12.27 -6.13
N GLY A 304 20.06 -11.89 -6.73
CA GLY A 304 18.72 -12.21 -6.25
C GLY A 304 18.16 -11.25 -5.19
N PHE A 305 18.93 -10.26 -4.73
CA PHE A 305 18.47 -9.22 -3.79
C PHE A 305 18.01 -7.96 -4.53
N PRO A 306 16.93 -7.30 -4.06
CA PRO A 306 16.42 -6.08 -4.67
C PRO A 306 17.34 -4.89 -4.36
N ILE A 307 17.66 -4.10 -5.39
CA ILE A 307 18.43 -2.86 -5.31
C ILE A 307 17.50 -1.69 -5.57
N PHE A 308 16.99 -1.13 -4.47
CA PHE A 308 16.05 0.00 -4.51
C PHE A 308 16.71 1.29 -4.99
N GLY A 309 18.02 1.47 -4.74
CA GLY A 309 18.75 2.68 -5.10
C GLY A 309 18.18 3.94 -4.43
N ASP A 310 18.43 5.10 -5.02
CA ASP A 310 17.93 6.36 -4.48
C ASP A 310 16.53 6.71 -4.98
N ALA A 311 15.77 7.44 -4.16
CA ALA A 311 14.57 8.11 -4.61
C ALA A 311 14.88 9.09 -5.75
N ILE A 312 14.07 9.02 -6.80
CA ILE A 312 14.18 9.84 -8.01
C ILE A 312 12.91 10.58 -8.30
#